data_AF-A0A4Y2M5D1-F1
#
_entry.id   AF-A0A4Y2M5D1-F1
#
_cell.length_a   1.000
_cell.length_b   1.000
_cell.length_c   1.000
_cell.angle_alpha   90.00
_cell.angle_beta   90.00
_cell.angle_gamma   90.00
#
_symmetry.space_group_name_H-M   'P 1'
#
loop_
_entity.id
_entity.type
_entity.pdbx_description
1 polymer ?
#
loop_
_entity_poly.entity_id
_entity_poly.type
_entity_poly.pdbx_seq_one_letter_code
_entity_poly.pdbx_strand_id
1 'polypeptide(L)'
;MRRPIYLGSIIRVELNSLSHAVVHNLKVEIQLRLFRIRNSVKKEFDGFYVRCIAYLDLWENSFGKTEQFAWVNLTKTNAIDWENAETSAEIINSSLLDVPDMKINNDELFHEVVLAKEYLQSNWEQWKQEEATRDSSEEKWLRLFGHFKENCIAAPNLIKIFEYAFCLPGTSAPVERVFSLMNNA
;
A
#
# COMPACT_ATOMS: atom_id res chain seq x y z
N MET A 1 -47.20 17.09 -44.02
CA MET A 1 -47.85 16.78 -42.72
C MET A 1 -47.88 15.28 -42.52
N ARG A 2 -46.98 14.70 -41.71
CA ARG A 2 -47.05 13.30 -41.27
C ARG A 2 -47.74 13.29 -39.90
N ARG A 3 -48.85 12.58 -39.74
CA ARG A 3 -49.48 12.37 -38.43
C ARG A 3 -48.69 11.29 -37.68
N PRO A 4 -48.44 11.43 -36.37
CA PRO A 4 -47.79 10.41 -35.58
C PRO A 4 -48.80 9.28 -35.32
N ILE A 5 -48.51 8.07 -35.83
CA ILE A 5 -49.24 6.86 -35.48
C ILE A 5 -48.72 6.43 -34.11
N TYR A 6 -49.60 6.45 -33.12
CA TYR A 6 -49.33 6.13 -31.72
C TYR A 6 -48.79 4.69 -31.59
N LEU A 7 -47.51 4.54 -31.22
CA LEU A 7 -46.90 3.25 -30.87
C LEU A 7 -47.63 2.53 -29.72
N GLY A 8 -48.37 3.27 -28.89
CA GLY A 8 -49.19 2.72 -27.81
C GLY A 8 -50.41 1.92 -28.27
N SER A 9 -50.85 2.07 -29.53
CA SER A 9 -52.03 1.37 -30.06
C SER A 9 -51.70 -0.02 -30.59
N ILE A 10 -50.48 -0.25 -31.08
CA ILE A 10 -50.07 -1.54 -31.66
C ILE A 10 -49.80 -2.58 -30.55
N ILE A 11 -49.13 -2.17 -29.46
CA ILE A 11 -48.89 -3.06 -28.31
C ILE A 11 -50.21 -3.47 -27.63
N ARG A 12 -51.23 -2.60 -27.66
CA ARG A 12 -52.53 -2.87 -27.02
C ARG A 12 -53.40 -3.87 -27.78
N VAL A 13 -53.19 -4.03 -29.10
CA VAL A 13 -54.01 -4.92 -29.94
C VAL A 13 -53.46 -6.35 -29.96
N GLU A 14 -52.13 -6.56 -29.92
CA GLU A 14 -51.54 -7.91 -29.90
C GLU A 14 -51.67 -8.64 -28.55
N LEU A 15 -51.89 -7.92 -27.44
CA LEU A 15 -52.08 -8.53 -26.12
C LEU A 15 -53.49 -9.11 -25.91
N ASN A 16 -54.47 -8.74 -26.74
CA ASN A 16 -55.87 -9.18 -26.59
C ASN A 16 -56.18 -10.52 -27.26
N SER A 17 -55.27 -11.07 -28.08
CA SER A 17 -55.42 -12.37 -28.75
C SER A 17 -54.65 -13.51 -28.07
N LEU A 18 -53.93 -13.23 -26.99
CA LEU A 18 -53.17 -14.22 -26.23
C LEU A 18 -54.03 -14.76 -25.08
N SER A 19 -54.00 -16.07 -24.84
CA SER A 19 -54.75 -16.65 -23.73
C SER A 19 -54.26 -16.07 -22.38
N HIS A 20 -55.16 -15.96 -21.41
CA HIS A 20 -54.84 -15.45 -20.07
C HIS A 20 -53.61 -16.13 -19.44
N ALA A 21 -53.40 -17.42 -19.74
CA ALA A 21 -52.24 -18.18 -19.30
C ALA A 21 -50.90 -17.69 -19.90
N VAL A 22 -50.90 -17.27 -21.17
CA VAL A 22 -49.69 -16.73 -21.84
C VAL A 22 -49.32 -15.37 -21.27
N VAL A 23 -50.30 -14.48 -21.07
CA VAL A 23 -50.08 -13.17 -20.44
C VAL A 23 -49.57 -13.31 -19.01
N HIS A 24 -50.10 -14.27 -18.24
CA HIS A 24 -49.63 -14.57 -16.89
C HIS A 24 -48.19 -15.07 -16.87
N ASN A 25 -47.83 -16.01 -17.76
CA ASN A 25 -46.46 -16.53 -17.85
C ASN A 25 -45.44 -15.46 -18.23
N LEU A 26 -45.76 -14.61 -19.20
CA LEU A 26 -44.93 -13.45 -19.56
C LEU A 26 -44.72 -12.49 -18.38
N LYS A 27 -45.77 -12.25 -17.59
CA LYS A 27 -45.68 -11.38 -16.41
C LYS A 27 -44.77 -11.99 -15.33
N VAL A 28 -44.85 -13.29 -15.08
CA VAL A 28 -43.96 -14.00 -14.13
C VAL A 28 -42.51 -13.97 -14.62
N GLU A 29 -42.27 -14.18 -15.91
CA GLU A 29 -40.91 -14.18 -16.47
C GLU A 29 -40.25 -12.79 -16.38
N ILE A 30 -41.00 -11.72 -16.65
CA ILE A 30 -40.52 -10.34 -16.48
C ILE A 30 -40.18 -10.06 -15.01
N GLN A 31 -41.01 -10.50 -14.06
CA GLN A 31 -40.74 -10.35 -12.63
C GLN A 31 -39.48 -11.09 -12.19
N LEU A 32 -39.26 -12.32 -12.68
CA LEU A 32 -38.05 -13.10 -12.41
C LEU A 32 -36.79 -12.42 -12.98
N ARG A 33 -36.87 -11.85 -14.19
CA ARG A 33 -35.76 -11.11 -14.80
C ARG A 33 -35.44 -9.84 -14.01
N LEU A 34 -36.44 -9.06 -13.61
CA LEU A 34 -36.26 -7.86 -12.78
C LEU A 34 -35.65 -8.20 -11.42
N PHE A 35 -36.12 -9.29 -10.78
CA PHE A 35 -35.55 -9.79 -9.53
C PHE A 35 -34.08 -10.16 -9.67
N ARG A 36 -33.70 -10.84 -10.77
CA ARG A 36 -32.32 -11.24 -11.06
C ARG A 36 -31.42 -10.02 -11.31
N ILE A 37 -31.89 -9.05 -12.10
CA ILE A 37 -31.15 -7.80 -12.34
C ILE A 37 -30.93 -7.05 -11.03
N ARG A 38 -31.98 -6.91 -10.21
CA ARG A 38 -31.88 -6.24 -8.90
C ARG A 38 -30.84 -6.89 -8.00
N ASN A 39 -30.82 -8.22 -7.91
CA ASN A 39 -29.85 -8.93 -7.09
C ASN A 39 -28.42 -8.82 -7.65
N SER A 40 -28.26 -8.83 -8.98
CA SER A 40 -26.98 -8.61 -9.62
C SER A 40 -26.43 -7.23 -9.32
N VAL A 41 -27.25 -6.18 -9.48
CA VAL A 41 -26.87 -4.80 -9.17
C VAL A 41 -26.51 -4.67 -7.70
N LYS A 42 -27.31 -5.23 -6.79
CA LYS A 42 -27.00 -5.22 -5.36
C LYS A 42 -25.64 -5.85 -5.05
N LYS A 43 -25.34 -7.01 -5.65
CA LYS A 43 -24.06 -7.70 -5.48
C LYS A 43 -22.87 -6.87 -5.99
N GLU A 44 -23.04 -6.16 -7.10
CA GLU A 44 -22.00 -5.25 -7.62
C GLU A 44 -21.75 -4.07 -6.66
N PHE A 45 -22.81 -3.47 -6.11
CA PHE A 45 -22.68 -2.42 -5.10
C PHE A 45 -22.02 -2.93 -3.82
N ASP A 46 -22.46 -4.07 -3.29
CA ASP A 46 -21.85 -4.69 -2.11
C ASP A 46 -20.35 -4.97 -2.38
N GLY A 47 -20.01 -5.49 -3.57
CA GLY A 47 -18.64 -5.70 -3.99
C GLY A 47 -17.83 -4.40 -4.12
N PHE A 48 -18.44 -3.32 -4.59
CA PHE A 48 -17.81 -2.00 -4.65
C PHE A 48 -17.45 -1.49 -3.24
N TYR A 49 -18.41 -1.51 -2.31
CA TYR A 49 -18.16 -1.06 -0.94
C TYR A 49 -17.13 -1.93 -0.21
N VAL A 50 -17.19 -3.25 -0.37
CA VAL A 50 -16.17 -4.16 0.19
C VAL A 50 -14.78 -3.83 -0.35
N ARG A 51 -14.65 -3.55 -1.66
CA ARG A 51 -13.36 -3.12 -2.23
C ARG A 51 -12.92 -1.76 -1.70
N CYS A 52 -13.82 -0.79 -1.57
CA CYS A 52 -13.49 0.52 -1.00
C CYS A 52 -13.01 0.40 0.44
N ILE A 53 -13.68 -0.40 1.27
CA ILE A 53 -13.27 -0.67 2.65
C ILE A 53 -11.89 -1.33 2.66
N ALA A 54 -11.68 -2.38 1.85
CA ALA A 54 -10.37 -3.04 1.76
C ALA A 54 -9.24 -2.10 1.32
N TYR A 55 -9.52 -1.17 0.40
CA TYR A 55 -8.57 -0.13 0.02
C TYR A 55 -8.30 0.86 1.15
N LEU A 56 -9.33 1.29 1.88
CA LEU A 56 -9.19 2.17 3.04
C LEU A 56 -8.38 1.48 4.15
N ASP A 57 -8.68 0.21 4.46
CA ASP A 57 -7.94 -0.59 5.43
C ASP A 57 -6.46 -0.74 5.05
N LEU A 58 -6.18 -0.95 3.76
CA LEU A 58 -4.81 -1.02 3.25
C LEU A 58 -4.07 0.31 3.42
N TRP A 59 -4.74 1.43 3.12
CA TRP A 59 -4.17 2.77 3.21
C TRP A 59 -3.99 3.22 4.66
N GLU A 60 -4.91 2.86 5.56
CA GLU A 60 -4.84 3.14 7.00
C GLU A 60 -3.71 2.34 7.67
N ASN A 61 -3.51 1.08 7.29
CA ASN A 61 -2.47 0.22 7.85
C ASN A 61 -1.08 0.39 7.21
N SER A 62 -0.94 1.25 6.20
CA SER A 62 0.32 1.39 5.43
C SER A 62 1.51 1.86 6.29
N PHE A 63 1.26 2.50 7.44
CA PHE A 63 2.30 3.09 8.28
C PHE A 63 2.45 2.46 9.66
N GLY A 64 1.62 1.49 10.07
CA GLY A 64 1.65 0.95 11.43
C GLY A 64 2.97 0.24 11.80
N LYS A 65 3.79 -0.09 10.82
CA LYS A 65 5.10 -0.75 10.99
C LYS A 65 6.30 0.21 10.84
N THR A 66 6.07 1.50 10.54
CA THR A 66 7.17 2.45 10.28
C THR A 66 8.01 2.75 11.51
N GLU A 67 7.43 2.64 12.71
CA GLU A 67 8.13 2.81 13.98
C GLU A 67 9.32 1.83 14.11
N GLN A 68 9.22 0.65 13.51
CA GLN A 68 10.28 -0.36 13.54
C GLN A 68 11.50 0.02 12.69
N PHE A 69 11.37 1.04 11.83
CA PHE A 69 12.48 1.62 11.07
C PHE A 69 13.04 2.90 11.73
N ALA A 70 12.55 3.29 12.91
CA ALA A 70 12.99 4.53 13.57
C ALA A 70 14.49 4.56 13.91
N TRP A 71 15.12 3.39 14.01
CA TRP A 71 16.57 3.27 14.23
C TRP A 71 17.43 3.83 13.09
N VAL A 72 16.88 3.92 11.87
CA VAL A 72 17.49 4.58 10.71
C VAL A 72 17.78 6.06 10.99
N ASN A 73 17.01 6.72 11.87
CA ASN A 73 17.23 8.13 12.17
C ASN A 73 18.41 8.38 13.12
N LEU A 74 19.08 7.35 13.65
CA LEU A 74 20.27 7.47 14.51
C LEU A 74 20.13 8.46 15.68
N THR A 75 18.90 8.62 16.21
CA THR A 75 18.60 9.62 17.25
C THR A 75 19.22 9.29 18.62
N LYS A 76 19.69 8.05 18.80
CA LYS A 76 20.32 7.56 20.03
C LYS A 76 21.56 6.72 19.69
N THR A 77 22.55 6.74 20.58
CA THR A 77 23.82 6.01 20.48
C THR A 77 23.66 4.50 20.26
N ASN A 78 22.60 3.91 20.82
CA ASN A 78 22.29 2.49 20.71
C ASN A 78 21.10 2.22 19.78
N ALA A 79 20.82 3.13 18.84
CA ALA A 79 19.69 2.96 17.93
C ALA A 79 19.81 1.69 17.08
N ILE A 80 21.03 1.34 16.68
CA ILE A 80 21.30 0.11 15.92
C ILE A 80 21.47 -1.05 16.90
N ASP A 81 20.39 -1.80 17.01
CA ASP A 81 20.39 -3.09 17.66
C ASP A 81 20.01 -4.18 16.66
N TRP A 82 20.52 -5.39 16.90
CA TRP A 82 20.21 -6.53 16.04
C TRP A 82 18.71 -6.80 16.00
N GLU A 83 18.03 -6.72 17.14
CA GLU A 83 16.58 -6.94 17.24
C GLU A 83 15.80 -6.00 16.30
N ASN A 84 16.20 -4.72 16.22
CA ASN A 84 15.57 -3.75 15.33
C ASN A 84 15.81 -4.07 13.84
N ALA A 85 17.04 -4.48 13.49
CA ALA A 85 17.41 -4.82 12.12
C ALA A 85 16.75 -6.12 11.66
N GLU A 86 16.70 -7.13 12.54
CA GLU A 86 16.02 -8.42 12.31
C GLU A 86 14.53 -8.19 12.09
N THR A 87 13.87 -7.45 12.97
CA THR A 87 12.43 -7.17 12.83
C THR A 87 12.15 -6.38 11.53
N SER A 88 13.01 -5.42 11.18
CA SER A 88 12.90 -4.68 9.90
C SER A 88 13.03 -5.60 8.69
N ALA A 89 13.97 -6.54 8.71
CA ALA A 89 14.16 -7.53 7.66
C ALA A 89 12.96 -8.49 7.52
N GLU A 90 12.38 -8.92 8.63
CA GLU A 90 11.15 -9.73 8.65
C GLU A 90 9.95 -8.98 8.09
N ILE A 91 9.80 -7.69 8.39
CA ILE A 91 8.76 -6.86 7.77
C ILE A 91 8.95 -6.81 6.26
N ILE A 92 10.15 -6.52 5.79
CA ILE A 92 10.43 -6.41 4.35
C ILE A 92 10.17 -7.75 3.65
N ASN A 93 10.67 -8.84 4.21
CA ASN A 93 10.49 -10.19 3.67
C ASN A 93 9.01 -10.62 3.67
N SER A 94 8.22 -10.20 4.66
CA SER A 94 6.76 -10.49 4.70
C SER A 94 5.93 -9.56 3.82
N SER A 95 6.36 -8.32 3.61
CA SER A 95 5.68 -7.34 2.76
C SER A 95 5.98 -7.53 1.27
N LEU A 96 7.13 -8.09 0.91
CA LEU A 96 7.60 -8.26 -0.47
C LEU A 96 7.75 -9.73 -0.88
N LEU A 97 6.77 -10.58 -0.49
CA LEU A 97 6.78 -12.02 -0.76
C LEU A 97 6.97 -12.39 -2.25
N ASP A 98 6.54 -11.52 -3.17
CA ASP A 98 6.58 -11.76 -4.62
C ASP A 98 7.83 -11.20 -5.32
N VAL A 99 8.74 -10.54 -4.59
CA VAL A 99 9.95 -9.91 -5.17
C VAL A 99 11.21 -10.64 -4.65
N PRO A 100 11.65 -11.74 -5.31
CA PRO A 100 12.77 -12.55 -4.83
C PRO A 100 14.08 -11.78 -4.70
N ASP A 101 14.31 -10.78 -5.54
CA ASP A 101 15.52 -9.94 -5.50
C ASP A 101 15.57 -9.03 -4.26
N MET A 102 14.42 -8.74 -3.64
CA MET A 102 14.34 -7.90 -2.44
C MET A 102 14.36 -8.70 -1.14
N LYS A 103 14.49 -10.03 -1.23
CA LYS A 103 14.65 -10.87 -0.04
C LYS A 103 15.95 -10.52 0.68
N ILE A 104 15.83 -10.32 1.98
CA ILE A 104 16.95 -10.06 2.89
C ILE A 104 17.39 -11.36 3.54
N ASN A 105 18.69 -11.65 3.47
CA ASN A 105 19.31 -12.77 4.18
C ASN A 105 19.70 -12.33 5.59
N ASN A 106 19.06 -12.89 6.62
CA ASN A 106 19.33 -12.53 8.02
C ASN A 106 20.77 -12.84 8.45
N ASP A 107 21.37 -13.93 7.98
CA ASP A 107 22.73 -14.31 8.38
C ASP A 107 23.77 -13.32 7.85
N GLU A 108 23.61 -12.89 6.60
CA GLU A 108 24.47 -11.87 5.99
C GLU A 108 24.21 -10.49 6.62
N LEU A 109 22.94 -10.14 6.83
CA LEU A 109 22.54 -8.90 7.48
C LEU A 109 23.17 -8.76 8.88
N PHE A 110 23.26 -9.84 9.66
CA PHE A 110 23.88 -9.81 10.99
C PHE A 110 25.31 -9.27 10.93
N HIS A 111 26.12 -9.81 10.00
CA HIS A 111 27.49 -9.38 9.82
C HIS A 111 27.57 -7.90 9.39
N GLU A 112 26.72 -7.49 8.45
CA GLU A 112 26.65 -6.10 7.99
C GLU A 112 26.27 -5.12 9.11
N VAL A 113 25.30 -5.50 9.95
CA VAL A 113 24.82 -4.70 11.10
C VAL A 113 25.89 -4.60 12.18
N VAL A 114 26.63 -5.68 12.48
CA VAL A 114 27.73 -5.66 13.45
C VAL A 114 28.82 -4.69 12.99
N LEU A 115 29.25 -4.78 11.72
CA LEU A 115 30.26 -3.87 11.17
C LEU A 115 29.79 -2.41 11.18
N ALA A 116 28.52 -2.17 10.84
CA ALA A 116 27.93 -0.84 10.89
C ALA A 116 27.91 -0.30 12.33
N LYS A 117 27.50 -1.13 13.29
CA LYS A 117 27.44 -0.77 14.70
C LYS A 117 28.82 -0.44 15.26
N GLU A 118 29.83 -1.24 14.98
CA GLU A 118 31.22 -1.01 15.42
C GLU A 118 31.77 0.32 14.88
N TYR A 119 31.54 0.60 13.59
CA TYR A 119 31.96 1.86 12.98
C TYR A 119 31.25 3.06 13.62
N LEU A 120 29.94 2.97 13.80
CA LEU A 120 29.14 4.06 14.35
C LEU A 120 29.47 4.33 15.81
N GLN A 121 29.70 3.28 16.61
CA GLN A 121 30.14 3.42 18.00
C GLN A 121 31.53 4.04 18.10
N SER A 122 32.45 3.64 17.23
CA SER A 122 33.83 4.18 17.22
C SER A 122 33.87 5.66 16.87
N ASN A 123 32.97 6.13 16.01
CA ASN A 123 32.90 7.52 15.57
C ASN A 123 31.90 8.37 16.39
N TRP A 124 31.16 7.77 17.31
CA TRP A 124 30.05 8.44 18.01
C TRP A 124 30.47 9.66 18.84
N GLU A 125 31.58 9.54 19.58
CA GLU A 125 32.06 10.64 20.43
C GLU A 125 32.62 11.82 19.62
N GLN A 126 33.17 11.54 18.43
CA GLN A 126 33.54 12.59 17.48
C GLN A 126 32.28 13.29 16.93
N TRP A 127 31.27 12.53 16.55
CA TRP A 127 30.05 13.07 15.96
C TRP A 127 29.22 13.87 16.94
N LYS A 128 29.18 13.52 18.23
CA LYS A 128 28.57 14.35 19.28
C LYS A 128 29.14 15.77 19.33
N GLN A 129 30.43 15.93 19.06
CA GLN A 129 31.08 17.24 19.04
C GLN A 129 30.75 18.02 17.76
N GLU A 130 30.57 17.32 16.64
CA GLU A 130 30.16 17.84 15.33
C GLU A 130 28.65 18.15 15.25
N GLU A 131 27.83 17.56 16.12
CA GLU A 131 26.36 17.71 16.15
C GLU A 131 25.90 19.14 16.51
N ALA A 132 26.79 19.97 17.06
CA ALA A 132 26.58 21.42 17.20
C ALA A 132 26.48 22.14 15.83
N THR A 133 26.91 21.48 14.76
CA THR A 133 26.88 21.96 13.37
C THR A 133 26.13 20.98 12.47
N ARG A 134 24.82 20.81 12.69
CA ARG A 134 23.84 20.50 11.63
C ARG A 134 24.04 19.21 10.79
N ASP A 135 24.84 18.25 11.22
CA ASP A 135 24.97 16.96 10.52
C ASP A 135 23.69 16.14 10.69
N SER A 136 22.96 15.92 9.59
CA SER A 136 21.74 15.10 9.58
C SER A 136 22.08 13.61 9.72
N SER A 137 21.10 12.78 10.09
CA SER A 137 21.27 11.32 10.10
C SER A 137 21.72 10.77 8.74
N GLU A 138 21.35 11.43 7.65
CA GLU A 138 21.73 11.05 6.28
C GLU A 138 23.24 11.18 6.07
N GLU A 139 23.86 12.25 6.57
CA GLU A 139 25.30 12.50 6.48
C GLU A 139 26.10 11.37 7.18
N LYS A 140 25.62 10.92 8.34
CA LYS A 140 26.21 9.82 9.12
C LYS A 140 26.17 8.50 8.34
N TRP A 141 25.04 8.20 7.67
CA TRP A 141 24.92 7.03 6.81
C TRP A 141 25.80 7.13 5.56
N LEU A 142 25.89 8.31 4.94
CA LEU A 142 26.79 8.54 3.81
C LEU A 142 28.26 8.28 4.16
N ARG A 143 28.71 8.73 5.34
CA ARG A 143 30.07 8.45 5.83
C ARG A 143 30.29 6.94 6.05
N LEU A 144 29.32 6.23 6.64
CA LEU A 144 29.39 4.78 6.81
C LEU A 144 29.48 4.04 5.46
N PHE A 145 28.58 4.34 4.52
CA PHE A 145 28.59 3.69 3.22
C PHE A 145 29.82 4.08 2.39
N GLY A 146 30.34 5.29 2.57
CA GLY A 146 31.65 5.72 2.05
C GLY A 146 32.78 4.83 2.58
N HIS A 147 32.84 4.63 3.90
CA HIS A 147 33.82 3.73 4.53
C HIS A 147 33.68 2.28 4.06
N PHE A 148 32.46 1.77 3.90
CA PHE A 148 32.24 0.41 3.36
C PHE A 148 32.75 0.29 1.92
N LYS A 149 32.50 1.31 1.09
CA LYS A 149 32.99 1.37 -0.28
C LYS A 149 34.52 1.42 -0.34
N GLU A 150 35.16 2.23 0.50
CA GLU A 150 36.62 2.35 0.57
C GLU A 150 37.30 1.05 1.02
N ASN A 151 36.70 0.36 1.98
CA ASN A 151 37.22 -0.91 2.52
C ASN A 151 36.74 -2.16 1.78
N CYS A 152 36.04 -2.00 0.64
CA CYS A 152 35.47 -3.11 -0.15
C CYS A 152 34.53 -4.03 0.67
N ILE A 153 33.81 -3.47 1.63
CA ILE A 153 32.80 -4.18 2.43
C ILE A 153 31.47 -4.13 1.66
N ALA A 154 30.95 -5.29 1.29
CA ALA A 154 29.62 -5.40 0.69
C ALA A 154 28.55 -5.39 1.78
N ALA A 155 27.57 -4.50 1.69
CA ALA A 155 26.42 -4.45 2.59
C ALA A 155 25.06 -4.40 1.85
N PRO A 156 24.79 -5.35 0.95
CA PRO A 156 23.58 -5.33 0.12
C PRO A 156 22.30 -5.48 0.93
N ASN A 157 22.30 -6.24 2.03
CA ASN A 157 21.10 -6.48 2.82
C ASN A 157 20.72 -5.23 3.63
N LEU A 158 21.72 -4.57 4.20
CA LEU A 158 21.56 -3.31 4.90
C LEU A 158 21.04 -2.22 3.94
N ILE A 159 21.62 -2.11 2.74
CA ILE A 159 21.16 -1.15 1.72
C ILE A 159 19.68 -1.35 1.38
N LYS A 160 19.21 -2.59 1.19
CA LYS A 160 17.79 -2.88 0.93
C LYS A 160 16.87 -2.36 2.04
N ILE A 161 17.30 -2.44 3.30
CA ILE A 161 16.53 -1.89 4.43
C ILE A 161 16.41 -0.37 4.30
N PHE A 162 17.49 0.33 3.97
CA PHE A 162 17.47 1.78 3.76
C PHE A 162 16.62 2.18 2.56
N GLU A 163 16.75 1.48 1.43
CA GLU A 163 15.92 1.70 0.25
C GLU A 163 14.43 1.56 0.58
N TYR A 164 14.06 0.52 1.34
CA TYR A 164 12.69 0.35 1.81
C TYR A 164 12.26 1.49 2.75
N ALA A 165 13.06 1.78 3.77
CA ALA A 165 12.74 2.78 4.78
C ALA A 165 12.59 4.19 4.18
N PHE A 166 13.46 4.58 3.25
CA PHE A 166 13.39 5.90 2.60
C PHE A 166 12.26 6.03 1.58
N CYS A 167 11.72 4.90 1.09
CA CYS A 167 10.51 4.92 0.26
C CYS A 167 9.23 5.13 1.09
N LEU A 168 9.28 5.02 2.43
CA LEU A 168 8.11 5.23 3.28
C LEU A 168 7.74 6.72 3.33
N PRO A 169 6.50 7.09 2.96
CA PRO A 169 6.05 8.47 3.09
C PRO A 169 6.13 8.94 4.55
N GLY A 170 6.83 10.05 4.81
CA GLY A 170 6.90 10.63 6.15
C GLY A 170 5.58 11.26 6.63
N THR A 171 4.59 11.41 5.75
CA THR A 171 3.28 12.00 6.07
C THR A 171 2.17 11.38 5.21
N SER A 172 0.93 11.42 5.70
CA SER A 172 -0.30 11.13 4.94
C SER A 172 -0.68 12.24 3.96
N ALA A 173 0.04 13.36 3.91
CA ALA A 173 -0.33 14.52 3.10
C ALA A 173 -0.52 14.23 1.59
N PRO A 174 0.28 13.35 0.93
CA PRO A 174 0.01 12.95 -0.45
C PRO A 174 -1.35 12.24 -0.60
N VAL A 175 -1.72 11.40 0.36
CA VAL A 175 -3.00 10.67 0.40
C VAL A 175 -4.16 11.64 0.64
N GLU A 176 -4.03 12.54 1.62
CA GLU A 176 -5.02 13.59 1.90
C GLU A 176 -5.28 14.52 0.71
N ARG A 177 -4.23 14.81 -0.09
CA ARG A 177 -4.36 15.59 -1.32
C ARG A 177 -5.22 14.87 -2.37
N VAL A 178 -5.05 13.55 -2.53
CA VAL A 178 -5.89 12.75 -3.44
C VAL A 178 -7.34 12.79 -2.98
N PHE A 179 -7.61 12.59 -1.68
CA PHE A 179 -8.97 12.69 -1.13
C PHE A 179 -9.58 14.08 -1.32
N SER A 180 -8.81 15.14 -1.14
CA SER A 180 -9.26 16.51 -1.37
C SER A 180 -9.63 16.75 -2.84
N LEU A 181 -8.86 16.21 -3.78
CA LEU A 181 -9.17 16.30 -5.21
C LEU A 181 -10.43 15.50 -5.56
N MET A 182 -10.64 14.33 -4.96
CA MET A 182 -11.83 13.51 -5.19
C MET A 182 -13.10 14.17 -4.65
N ASN A 183 -13.04 14.83 -3.50
CA ASN A 183 -14.19 15.50 -2.89
C ASN A 183 -14.56 16.85 -3.53
N ASN A 184 -13.64 17.42 -4.32
CA ASN A 184 -13.85 18.68 -5.04
C ASN A 184 -14.30 18.47 -6.51
N ALA A 185 -14.57 17.22 -6.92
CA ALA A 185 -15.10 16.85 -8.24
C ALA A 185 -16.63 16.66 -8.18
#